data_AF-H5TMS9-F1
#
_entry.id   AF-H5TMS9-F1
#
_cell.length_a   1.000
_cell.length_b   1.000
_cell.length_c   1.000
_cell.angle_alpha   90.00
_cell.angle_beta   90.00
_cell.angle_gamma   90.00
#
_symmetry.space_group_name_H-M   'P 1'
#
loop_
_entity.id
_entity.type
_entity.pdbx_description
1 polymer ?
#
loop_
_entity_poly.entity_id
_entity_poly.type
_entity_poly.pdbx_seq_one_letter_code
_entity_poly.pdbx_strand_id
1 'polypeptide(L)'
;MMRELRVVGVDVDGAHVICQDTESGERFKLDADERLRAAARGDLSRLGQIEIEMESSLRPREIQSRIRAGASVQEVAAVAGVPTDKIERFAHPVLLERQRATELGALAHPIRHDGPST
;
A
#
# COMPACT_ATOMS: atom_id res chain seq x y z
N MET A 1 -15.95 -19.57 17.70
CA MET A 1 -17.05 -18.68 17.30
C MET A 1 -16.55 -17.26 17.34
N MET A 2 -17.07 -16.39 16.47
CA MET A 2 -16.75 -14.97 16.46
C MET A 2 -17.70 -14.25 17.42
N ARG A 3 -17.18 -13.41 18.31
CA ARG A 3 -17.97 -12.68 19.31
C ARG A 3 -18.30 -11.28 18.78
N GLU A 4 -19.53 -10.83 18.98
CA GLU A 4 -19.94 -9.47 18.64
C GLU A 4 -19.60 -8.51 19.76
N LEU A 5 -18.91 -7.42 19.40
CA LEU A 5 -18.55 -6.35 20.33
C LEU A 5 -19.28 -5.07 19.93
N ARG A 6 -19.74 -4.30 20.92
CA ARG A 6 -20.26 -2.94 20.73
C ARG A 6 -19.27 -1.91 21.27
N VAL A 7 -19.14 -0.79 20.57
CA VAL A 7 -18.37 0.36 21.08
C VAL A 7 -19.15 1.01 22.21
N VAL A 8 -18.52 1.19 23.37
CA VAL A 8 -19.14 1.86 24.53
C VAL A 8 -18.56 3.25 24.79
N GLY A 9 -17.37 3.54 24.27
CA GLY A 9 -16.78 4.88 24.38
C GLY A 9 -15.31 4.90 23.98
N VAL A 10 -14.67 6.00 24.32
CA VAL A 10 -13.23 6.22 24.16
C VAL A 10 -12.65 6.48 25.55
N ASP A 11 -11.44 6.00 25.80
CA ASP A 11 -10.72 6.23 27.05
C ASP A 11 -10.37 7.73 27.22
N VAL A 12 -10.02 8.12 28.44
CA VAL A 12 -9.80 9.52 28.85
C VAL A 12 -8.72 10.25 28.04
N ASP A 13 -7.75 9.50 27.53
CA ASP A 13 -6.64 10.01 26.71
C ASP A 13 -6.98 10.08 25.21
N GLY A 14 -8.13 9.56 24.79
CA GLY A 14 -8.49 9.47 23.38
C GLY A 14 -7.74 8.38 22.61
N ALA A 15 -6.81 7.68 23.24
CA ALA A 15 -5.90 6.75 22.58
C ALA A 15 -6.48 5.35 22.43
N HIS A 16 -7.55 5.03 23.16
CA HIS A 16 -8.16 3.71 23.13
C HIS A 16 -9.67 3.79 22.96
N VAL A 17 -10.22 2.90 22.12
CA VAL A 17 -11.66 2.65 22.04
C VAL A 17 -12.00 1.52 23.01
N ILE A 18 -13.03 1.75 23.82
CA ILE A 18 -13.56 0.75 24.74
C ILE A 18 -14.69 0.02 24.04
N CYS A 19 -14.55 -1.29 23.94
CA CYS A 19 -15.55 -2.20 23.40
C CYS A 19 -16.11 -3.07 24.52
N GLN A 20 -17.36 -3.48 24.40
CA GLN A 20 -18.00 -4.42 25.31
C GLN A 20 -18.60 -5.57 24.52
N ASP A 21 -18.38 -6.79 24.99
CA ASP A 21 -19.03 -7.98 24.46
C ASP A 21 -20.52 -7.98 24.79
N THR A 22 -21.35 -8.28 23.79
CA THR A 22 -22.81 -8.16 23.88
C THR A 22 -23.46 -9.23 24.74
N GLU A 23 -22.82 -10.38 24.93
CA GLU A 23 -23.38 -11.53 25.66
C GLU A 23 -22.91 -11.56 27.13
N SER A 24 -21.61 -11.42 27.35
CA SER A 24 -20.95 -11.53 28.67
C SER A 24 -20.84 -10.20 29.41
N GLY A 25 -20.90 -9.06 28.70
CA GLY A 25 -20.62 -7.75 29.27
C GLY A 25 -19.14 -7.46 29.55
N GLU A 26 -18.23 -8.36 29.19
CA GLU A 26 -16.78 -8.17 29.31
C GLU A 26 -16.30 -6.97 28.48
N ARG A 27 -15.34 -6.20 29.00
CA ARG A 27 -14.82 -5.00 28.35
C ARG A 27 -13.42 -5.24 27.79
N PHE A 28 -13.21 -4.74 26.58
CA PHE A 28 -11.95 -4.80 25.84
C PHE A 28 -11.49 -3.39 25.49
N LYS A 29 -10.17 -3.19 25.44
CA LYS A 29 -9.56 -1.96 24.92
C LYS A 29 -8.95 -2.24 23.56
N LEU A 30 -9.14 -1.33 22.62
CA LEU A 30 -8.51 -1.35 21.30
C LEU A 30 -7.76 -0.04 21.08
N ASP A 31 -6.56 -0.08 20.51
CA ASP A 31 -5.85 1.14 20.16
C ASP A 31 -6.62 1.92 19.10
N ALA A 32 -6.79 3.22 19.32
CA ALA A 32 -7.42 4.16 18.39
C ALA A 32 -6.46 4.57 17.27
N ASP A 33 -5.77 3.58 16.71
CA ASP A 33 -4.71 3.75 15.72
C ASP A 33 -5.26 3.95 14.30
N GLU A 34 -4.36 4.05 13.33
CA GLU A 34 -4.75 4.24 11.94
C GLU A 34 -5.48 3.04 11.35
N ARG A 35 -5.23 1.82 11.85
CA ARG A 35 -5.90 0.60 11.40
C ARG A 35 -7.36 0.61 11.83
N LEU A 36 -7.64 0.95 13.09
CA LEU A 36 -9.01 1.09 13.58
C LEU A 36 -9.74 2.21 12.84
N ARG A 37 -9.09 3.35 12.59
CA ARG A 37 -9.69 4.46 11.84
C ARG A 37 -10.02 4.07 10.40
N ALA A 38 -9.13 3.35 9.71
CA ALA A 38 -9.39 2.86 8.36
C ALA A 38 -10.55 1.86 8.32
N ALA A 39 -10.59 0.92 9.28
CA ALA A 39 -11.68 -0.03 9.42
C ALA A 39 -13.02 0.66 9.68
N ALA A 40 -13.06 1.65 10.60
CA ALA A 40 -14.27 2.39 10.92
C ALA A 40 -14.82 3.19 9.73
N ARG A 41 -13.96 3.66 8.81
CA ARG A 41 -14.36 4.35 7.57
C ARG A 41 -14.75 3.40 6.44
N GLY A 42 -14.56 2.09 6.60
CA GLY A 42 -14.71 1.12 5.51
C GLY A 42 -13.64 1.24 4.42
N ASP A 43 -12.49 1.84 4.72
CA ASP A 43 -11.40 2.02 3.75
C ASP A 43 -10.57 0.72 3.63
N LEU A 44 -11.11 -0.22 2.86
CA LEU A 44 -10.47 -1.52 2.59
C LEU A 44 -9.13 -1.38 1.87
N SER A 45 -8.94 -0.33 1.06
CA SER A 45 -7.68 -0.08 0.36
C SER A 45 -6.61 0.34 1.36
N ARG A 46 -6.91 1.27 2.27
CA ARG A 46 -5.98 1.70 3.33
C ARG A 46 -5.65 0.57 4.29
N LEU A 47 -6.64 -0.25 4.67
CA LEU A 47 -6.39 -1.44 5.50
C LEU A 47 -5.38 -2.39 4.86
N GLY A 48 -5.53 -2.68 3.56
CA GLY A 48 -4.56 -3.50 2.82
C GLY A 48 -3.17 -2.88 2.77
N GLN A 49 -3.06 -1.55 2.64
CA GLN A 49 -1.76 -0.87 2.68
C GLN A 49 -1.07 -0.99 4.05
N ILE A 50 -1.81 -0.81 5.15
CA ILE A 50 -1.28 -0.92 6.52
C ILE A 50 -0.80 -2.35 6.78
N GLU A 51 -1.60 -3.35 6.40
CA GLU A 51 -1.24 -4.76 6.56
C GLU A 51 0.05 -5.10 5.80
N ILE A 52 0.19 -4.60 4.58
CA ILE A 52 1.42 -4.78 3.80
C ILE A 52 2.61 -4.04 4.41
N GLU A 53 2.42 -2.82 4.93
CA GLU A 53 3.48 -2.09 5.66
C GLU A 53 4.01 -2.85 6.89
N MET A 54 3.16 -3.67 7.52
CA MET A 54 3.52 -4.51 8.66
C MET A 54 4.23 -5.80 8.26
N GLU A 55 3.84 -6.41 7.13
CA GLU A 55 4.38 -7.69 6.68
C GLU A 55 5.64 -7.55 5.80
N SER A 56 5.79 -6.42 5.12
CA SER A 56 6.89 -6.16 4.16
C SER A 56 8.09 -5.51 4.84
N SER A 57 9.30 -5.94 4.46
CA SER A 57 10.54 -5.25 4.84
C SER A 57 10.70 -3.88 4.16
N LEU A 58 9.96 -3.62 3.07
CA LEU A 58 9.95 -2.37 2.33
C LEU A 58 8.61 -1.64 2.46
N ARG A 59 8.66 -0.32 2.64
CA ARG A 59 7.48 0.55 2.63
C ARG A 59 6.94 0.75 1.20
N PRO A 60 5.64 1.04 1.01
CA PRO A 60 5.04 1.32 -0.31
C PRO A 60 5.80 2.36 -1.14
N ARG A 61 6.27 3.45 -0.52
CA ARG A 61 7.07 4.48 -1.19
C ARG A 61 8.41 3.94 -1.70
N GLU A 62 9.05 3.03 -0.94
CA GLU A 62 10.32 2.41 -1.33
C GLU A 62 10.12 1.41 -2.47
N ILE A 63 9.03 0.63 -2.42
CA ILE A 63 8.58 -0.23 -3.52
C ILE A 63 8.44 0.59 -4.80
N GLN A 64 7.65 1.67 -4.76
CA GLN A 64 7.43 2.56 -5.91
C GLN A 64 8.73 3.18 -6.42
N SER A 65 9.61 3.62 -5.51
CA SER A 65 10.91 4.21 -5.88
C SER A 65 11.81 3.21 -6.60
N ARG A 66 11.88 1.96 -6.13
CA ARG A 66 12.67 0.89 -6.76
C ARG A 66 12.12 0.54 -8.14
N ILE A 67 10.79 0.41 -8.27
CA ILE A 67 10.14 0.16 -9.58
C ILE A 67 10.39 1.34 -10.54
N ARG A 68 10.31 2.59 -10.07
CA ARG A 68 10.62 3.77 -10.89
C ARG A 68 12.08 3.76 -11.36
N ALA A 69 13.00 3.32 -10.51
CA ALA A 69 14.41 3.16 -10.82
C ALA A 69 14.71 1.98 -11.78
N GLY A 70 13.71 1.20 -12.18
CA GLY A 70 13.84 0.16 -13.19
C GLY A 70 13.72 -1.28 -12.67
N ALA A 71 13.67 -1.50 -11.36
CA ALA A 71 13.51 -2.84 -10.80
C ALA A 71 12.20 -3.49 -11.27
N SER A 72 12.23 -4.81 -11.42
CA SER A 72 11.05 -5.64 -11.69
C SER A 72 10.23 -5.88 -10.42
N VAL A 73 8.96 -6.22 -10.59
CA VAL A 73 8.05 -6.56 -9.49
C VAL A 73 8.59 -7.76 -8.69
N GLN A 74 9.16 -8.75 -9.39
CA GLN A 74 9.74 -9.96 -8.84
C GLN A 74 10.97 -9.66 -7.96
N GLU A 75 11.87 -8.80 -8.42
CA GLU A 75 13.04 -8.39 -7.64
C GLU A 75 12.64 -7.63 -6.38
N VAL A 76 11.67 -6.72 -6.49
CA VAL A 76 11.17 -5.98 -5.32
C VAL A 76 10.46 -6.90 -4.34
N ALA A 77 9.68 -7.87 -4.82
CA ALA A 77 9.02 -8.89 -3.99
C ALA A 77 10.04 -9.75 -3.22
N ALA A 78 11.10 -10.19 -3.90
CA ALA A 78 12.18 -10.96 -3.29
C ALA A 78 12.90 -10.17 -2.17
N VAL A 79 13.15 -8.86 -2.37
CA VAL A 79 13.76 -8.01 -1.33
C VAL A 79 12.77 -7.71 -0.19
N ALA A 80 11.51 -7.45 -0.53
CA ALA A 80 10.46 -7.16 0.44
C ALA A 80 10.08 -8.37 1.31
N GLY A 81 10.40 -9.59 0.86
CA GLY A 81 10.06 -10.82 1.54
C GLY A 81 8.57 -11.18 1.44
N VAL A 82 7.87 -10.68 0.41
CA VAL A 82 6.42 -10.86 0.23
C VAL A 82 6.10 -11.41 -1.15
N PRO A 83 4.92 -12.04 -1.36
CA PRO A 83 4.48 -12.48 -2.68
C PRO A 83 4.33 -11.33 -3.68
N THR A 84 4.57 -11.62 -4.96
CA THR A 84 4.51 -10.68 -6.08
C THR A 84 3.16 -9.93 -6.15
N ASP A 85 2.05 -10.63 -5.92
CA ASP A 85 0.69 -10.05 -5.94
C ASP A 85 0.52 -8.84 -5.00
N LYS A 86 1.25 -8.83 -3.88
CA LYS A 86 1.23 -7.70 -2.93
C LYS A 86 1.97 -6.49 -3.49
N ILE A 87 3.05 -6.70 -4.25
CA ILE A 87 3.83 -5.65 -4.89
C ILE A 87 3.09 -5.07 -6.09
N GLU A 88 2.37 -5.89 -6.86
CA GLU A 88 1.68 -5.47 -8.10
C GLU A 88 0.72 -4.30 -7.88
N ARG A 89 -0.02 -4.29 -6.76
CA ARG A 89 -0.94 -3.19 -6.42
C ARG A 89 -0.25 -1.83 -6.35
N PHE A 90 1.01 -1.79 -5.92
CA PHE A 90 1.80 -0.56 -5.81
C PHE A 90 2.64 -0.29 -7.06
N ALA A 91 3.02 -1.35 -7.78
CA ALA A 91 3.80 -1.24 -9.01
C ALA A 91 2.96 -0.69 -10.17
N HIS A 92 1.68 -1.07 -10.27
CA HIS A 92 0.83 -0.74 -11.43
C HIS A 92 0.80 0.76 -11.78
N PRO A 93 0.59 1.71 -10.84
CA PRO A 93 0.64 3.14 -11.16
C PRO A 93 2.00 3.60 -11.71
N VAL A 94 3.10 3.08 -11.17
CA VAL A 94 4.46 3.47 -11.55
C VAL A 94 4.86 2.85 -12.89
N LEU A 95 4.42 1.62 -13.16
CA LEU A 95 4.62 0.96 -14.45
C LEU A 95 3.91 1.72 -15.57
N LEU A 96 2.67 2.19 -15.32
CA LEU A 96 1.94 3.04 -16.28
C LEU A 96 2.63 4.39 -16.51
N GLU A 97 3.17 5.00 -15.45
CA GLU A 97 4.00 6.22 -15.54
C GLU A 97 5.23 5.99 -16.43
N ARG A 98 5.95 4.88 -16.22
CA ARG A 98 7.14 4.50 -17.00
C ARG A 98 6.80 4.26 -18.48
N GLN A 99 5.69 3.57 -18.76
CA GLN A 99 5.20 3.35 -20.12
C GLN A 99 4.95 4.69 -20.82
N ARG A 100 4.19 5.58 -20.18
CA ARG A 100 3.91 6.92 -20.72
C ARG A 100 5.17 7.76 -20.94
N ALA A 101 6.12 7.72 -20.01
CA ALA A 101 7.39 8.45 -20.14
C ALA A 101 8.21 7.93 -21.34
N THR A 102 8.18 6.62 -21.58
CA THR A 102 8.85 5.99 -22.72
C THR A 102 8.18 6.38 -24.03
N GLU A 103 6.85 6.36 -24.10
CA GLU A 103 6.07 6.80 -25.26
C GLU A 103 6.34 8.26 -25.62
N LEU A 104 6.33 9.15 -24.64
CA LEU A 104 6.61 10.57 -24.85
C LEU A 104 8.07 10.80 -25.31
N GLY A 105 9.02 10.06 -24.73
CA GLY A 105 10.42 10.11 -25.13
C GLY A 105 10.66 9.62 -26.56
N ALA A 106 9.98 8.54 -26.97
CA ALA A 106 10.03 8.01 -28.33
C ALA A 106 9.47 9.01 -29.36
N LEU A 107 8.38 9.71 -29.03
CA LEU A 107 7.79 10.74 -29.89
C LEU A 107 8.64 12.01 -29.97
N ALA A 108 9.41 12.33 -28.92
CA ALA A 108 10.24 13.54 -28.84
C ALA A 108 11.62 13.41 -29.51
N HIS A 109 12.01 12.21 -29.98
CA HIS A 109 13.29 12.01 -30.66
C HIS A 109 13.11 12.17 -32.19
N PRO A 110 13.48 13.31 -32.81
CA PRO A 110 13.51 13.39 -34.26
C PRO A 110 14.60 12.46 -34.77
N ILE A 111 14.22 11.46 -35.58
CA ILE A 111 15.16 10.62 -36.33
C ILE A 111 16.04 11.58 -37.15
N ARG A 112 17.29 11.77 -36.76
CA ARG A 112 18.28 12.39 -37.65
C ARG A 112 18.54 11.40 -38.76
N HIS A 113 18.07 11.73 -39.97
CA HIS A 113 18.47 11.02 -41.17
C HIS A 113 19.93 11.41 -41.43
N ASP A 114 20.88 10.66 -40.85
CA ASP A 114 22.29 10.75 -41.22
C ASP A 114 22.41 10.24 -42.66
N GLY A 115 22.26 11.16 -43.62
CA GLY A 115 22.63 10.91 -45.01
C GLY A 115 24.15 10.84 -45.10
N PRO A 116 24.72 9.82 -45.76
CA PRO A 116 26.16 9.73 -45.88
C PRO A 116 26.66 10.92 -46.70
N SER A 117 27.56 11.71 -46.11
CA SER A 117 28.49 12.52 -46.90
C SER A 117 29.59 11.58 -47.37
N THR A 118 29.84 11.64 -48.68
CA THR A 118 30.82 10.91 -49.53
C THR A 118 30.41 9.53 -50.00
#